data_AF-A0A915LVY8-F1
#
_entry.id   AF-A0A915LVY8-F1
#
_cell.length_a   1.000
_cell.length_b   1.000
_cell.length_c   1.000
_cell.angle_alpha   90.00
_cell.angle_beta   90.00
_cell.angle_gamma   90.00
#
_symmetry.space_group_name_H-M   'P 1'
#
loop_
_entity.id
_entity.type
_entity.pdbx_description
1 polymer ?
#
loop_
_entity_poly.entity_id
_entity_poly.type
_entity_poly.pdbx_seq_one_letter_code
_entity_poly.pdbx_strand_id
1 'polypeptide(L)'
;YSISEYGIKIMVKFRNGTCLRELNPQTQSGGERSVSTMLYIMALQNLCFVPFRCVDEINQGMDPNNERAVFNMMVKLLDNNEGEGGNNNNKTQYFLLTPKLLNGLQFNERVTVHVVHNGPAIENPLDWDPQRLLRR
;
A
#
# COMPACT_ATOMS: atom_id res chain seq x y z
N TYR A 1 -27.42 -8.02 -25.30
CA TYR A 1 -26.07 -8.10 -24.72
C TYR A 1 -26.17 -8.82 -23.40
N SER A 2 -25.34 -9.85 -23.21
CA SER A 2 -25.33 -10.62 -21.95
C SER A 2 -24.48 -9.87 -20.93
N ILE A 3 -24.90 -9.84 -19.66
CA ILE A 3 -24.09 -9.28 -18.56
C ILE A 3 -22.69 -9.91 -18.52
N SER A 4 -22.54 -11.15 -19.00
CA SER A 4 -21.27 -11.86 -19.09
C SER A 4 -20.23 -11.22 -20.02
N GLU A 5 -20.62 -10.28 -20.86
CA GLU A 5 -19.72 -9.59 -21.81
C GLU A 5 -19.15 -8.28 -21.23
N TYR A 6 -19.63 -7.84 -20.05
CA TYR A 6 -19.22 -6.60 -19.42
C TYR A 6 -18.09 -6.84 -18.42
N GLY A 7 -17.12 -5.92 -18.43
CA GLY A 7 -15.99 -5.95 -17.51
C GLY A 7 -15.17 -4.66 -17.57
N ILE A 8 -14.23 -4.53 -16.63
CA ILE A 8 -13.32 -3.39 -16.58
C ILE A 8 -11.98 -3.82 -17.17
N LYS A 9 -11.49 -3.05 -18.16
CA LYS A 9 -10.15 -3.18 -18.70
C LYS A 9 -9.28 -2.04 -18.20
N ILE A 10 -8.21 -2.37 -17.50
CA ILE A 10 -7.22 -1.38 -17.06
C ILE A 10 -6.25 -1.16 -18.21
N MET A 11 -6.11 0.09 -18.63
CA MET A 11 -5.24 0.47 -19.74
C MET A 11 -4.05 1.27 -19.20
N VAL A 12 -2.83 0.87 -19.57
CA VAL A 12 -1.59 1.40 -18.99
C VAL A 12 -0.59 1.88 -20.05
N LYS A 13 0.24 2.84 -19.65
CA LYS A 13 1.35 3.38 -20.45
C LYS A 13 2.45 3.88 -19.51
N PHE A 14 3.65 3.31 -19.62
CA PHE A 14 4.79 3.63 -18.74
C PHE A 14 5.84 4.54 -19.38
N ARG A 15 5.78 4.78 -20.69
CA ARG A 15 6.77 5.58 -21.42
C ARG A 15 6.10 6.53 -22.39
N ASN A 16 6.69 7.71 -22.55
CA ASN A 16 6.29 8.63 -23.60
C ASN A 16 6.58 8.00 -24.97
N GLY A 17 5.67 8.20 -25.94
CA GLY A 17 5.77 7.62 -27.28
C GLY A 17 5.25 6.19 -27.48
N THR A 18 4.90 5.44 -26.42
CA THR A 18 4.26 4.12 -26.58
C THR A 18 2.74 4.23 -26.67
N CYS A 19 2.11 3.23 -27.31
CA CYS A 19 0.66 3.08 -27.31
C CYS A 19 0.16 2.62 -25.94
N LEU A 20 -1.06 3.05 -25.60
CA LEU A 20 -1.80 2.53 -24.45
C LEU A 20 -2.05 1.03 -24.67
N ARG A 21 -1.82 0.21 -23.65
CA ARG A 21 -2.01 -1.25 -23.72
C ARG A 21 -2.85 -1.74 -22.56
N GLU A 22 -3.61 -2.80 -22.80
CA GLU A 22 -4.33 -3.50 -21.74
C GLU A 22 -3.33 -4.10 -20.75
N LEU A 23 -3.58 -3.91 -19.45
CA LEU A 23 -2.77 -4.48 -18.38
C LEU A 23 -2.87 -6.00 -18.43
N ASN A 24 -1.80 -6.67 -18.85
CA ASN A 24 -1.78 -8.12 -18.95
C ASN A 24 -0.40 -8.72 -18.61
N PRO A 25 -0.33 -10.01 -18.27
CA PRO A 25 0.94 -10.67 -17.91
C PRO A 25 1.96 -10.74 -19.05
N GLN A 26 1.51 -10.64 -20.31
CA GLN A 26 2.32 -10.87 -21.50
C GLN A 26 3.15 -9.65 -21.90
N THR A 27 2.70 -8.44 -21.54
CA THR A 27 3.29 -7.19 -22.05
C THR A 27 3.88 -6.28 -20.97
N GLN A 28 3.55 -6.48 -19.70
CA GLN A 28 4.10 -5.73 -18.57
C GLN A 28 4.93 -6.64 -17.65
N SER A 29 5.94 -6.08 -17.01
CA SER A 29 6.70 -6.73 -15.94
C SER A 29 5.86 -7.00 -14.68
N GLY A 30 6.38 -7.83 -13.76
CA GLY A 30 5.75 -8.05 -12.46
C GLY A 30 5.48 -6.75 -11.70
N GLY A 31 6.50 -5.91 -11.57
CA GLY A 31 6.40 -4.63 -10.85
C GLY A 31 5.42 -3.65 -11.48
N GLU A 32 5.44 -3.51 -12.81
CA GLU A 32 4.48 -2.65 -13.53
C GLU A 32 3.03 -3.07 -13.26
N ARG A 33 2.77 -4.37 -13.19
CA ARG A 33 1.44 -4.90 -12.87
C ARG A 33 1.06 -4.65 -11.42
N SER A 34 1.96 -4.91 -10.48
CA SER A 34 1.70 -4.65 -9.05
C SER A 34 1.41 -3.18 -8.79
N VAL A 35 2.23 -2.27 -9.34
CA VAL A 35 2.01 -0.81 -9.21
C VAL A 35 0.66 -0.40 -9.78
N SER A 36 0.36 -0.81 -11.02
CA SER A 36 -0.87 -0.39 -11.69
C SER A 36 -2.12 -0.88 -10.96
N THR A 37 -2.12 -2.12 -10.50
CA THR A 37 -3.19 -2.70 -9.71
C THR A 37 -3.36 -1.94 -8.39
N MET A 38 -2.26 -1.62 -7.71
CA MET A 38 -2.34 -0.89 -6.45
C MET A 38 -2.85 0.53 -6.63
N LEU A 39 -2.38 1.26 -7.66
CA LEU A 39 -2.89 2.59 -8.00
C LEU A 39 -4.40 2.57 -8.26
N TYR A 40 -4.87 1.56 -9.02
CA TYR A 40 -6.30 1.38 -9.28
C TYR A 40 -7.09 1.12 -7.98
N ILE A 41 -6.61 0.21 -7.13
CA ILE A 41 -7.23 -0.07 -5.82
C ILE A 41 -7.25 1.18 -4.94
N MET A 42 -6.18 1.98 -4.92
CA MET A 42 -6.11 3.22 -4.15
C MET A 42 -7.12 4.28 -4.64
N ALA A 43 -7.33 4.37 -5.95
CA ALA A 43 -8.33 5.29 -6.52
C ALA A 43 -9.77 4.90 -6.13
N LEU A 44 -10.04 3.61 -5.90
CA LEU A 44 -11.35 3.12 -5.47
C LEU A 44 -11.63 3.32 -3.97
N GLN A 45 -10.63 3.69 -3.16
CA GLN A 45 -10.80 3.75 -1.71
C GLN A 45 -11.87 4.75 -1.29
N ASN A 46 -11.96 5.89 -1.97
CA ASN A 46 -12.95 6.93 -1.69
C ASN A 46 -14.39 6.53 -2.11
N LEU A 47 -14.53 5.49 -2.94
CA LEU A 47 -15.83 5.03 -3.43
C LEU A 47 -16.43 3.92 -2.55
N CYS A 48 -15.63 3.31 -1.69
CA CYS A 48 -16.04 2.19 -0.86
C CYS A 48 -15.82 2.52 0.62
N PHE A 49 -16.90 2.67 1.39
CA PHE A 49 -16.81 2.92 2.82
C PHE A 49 -16.82 1.60 3.60
N VAL A 50 -15.74 1.33 4.31
CA VAL A 50 -15.62 0.19 5.24
C VAL A 50 -14.89 0.65 6.51
N PRO A 51 -15.15 0.06 7.68
CA PRO A 51 -14.54 0.50 8.93
C PRO A 51 -13.03 0.24 9.00
N PHE A 52 -12.57 -0.87 8.42
CA PHE A 52 -11.15 -1.21 8.34
C PHE A 52 -10.79 -1.90 7.03
N ARG A 53 -9.51 -1.79 6.64
CA ARG A 53 -8.92 -2.42 5.47
C ARG A 53 -7.61 -3.08 5.87
N CYS A 54 -7.47 -4.34 5.49
CA CYS A 54 -6.22 -5.07 5.65
C CYS A 54 -5.57 -5.21 4.27
N VAL A 55 -4.31 -4.86 4.21
CA VAL A 55 -3.47 -4.99 3.01
C VAL A 55 -2.28 -5.83 3.40
N ASP A 56 -2.04 -6.91 2.68
CA ASP A 56 -0.92 -7.82 2.90
C ASP A 56 -0.05 -7.90 1.65
N GLU A 57 1.26 -8.09 1.83
CA GLU A 57 2.26 -8.23 0.75
C GLU A 57 2.20 -7.13 -0.33
N ILE A 58 1.74 -5.92 0.03
CA ILE A 58 1.52 -4.82 -0.94
C ILE A 58 2.78 -4.47 -1.75
N ASN A 59 3.94 -4.66 -1.13
CA ASN A 59 5.23 -4.26 -1.63
C ASN A 59 6.00 -5.42 -2.27
N GLN A 60 5.39 -6.59 -2.44
CA GLN A 60 6.06 -7.71 -3.07
C GLN A 60 6.03 -7.60 -4.61
N GLY A 61 7.17 -7.85 -5.24
CA GLY A 61 7.30 -7.87 -6.71
C GLY A 61 7.45 -6.49 -7.37
N MET A 62 7.66 -5.42 -6.59
CA MET A 62 8.01 -4.08 -7.07
C MET A 62 9.47 -3.73 -6.76
N ASP A 63 10.04 -2.79 -7.50
CA ASP A 63 11.34 -2.23 -7.14
C ASP A 63 11.21 -1.19 -6.01
N PRO A 64 12.30 -0.87 -5.27
CA PRO A 64 12.25 0.03 -4.12
C PRO A 64 11.69 1.44 -4.40
N ASN A 65 11.80 1.95 -5.64
CA ASN A 65 11.28 3.28 -5.97
C ASN A 65 9.76 3.25 -6.07
N ASN A 66 9.23 2.24 -6.76
CA ASN A 66 7.80 2.01 -6.90
C ASN A 66 7.14 1.68 -5.55
N GLU A 67 7.75 0.83 -4.73
CA GLU A 67 7.28 0.53 -3.38
C GLU A 67 7.14 1.80 -2.53
N ARG A 68 8.15 2.68 -2.57
CA ARG A 68 8.14 3.95 -1.83
C ARG A 68 7.07 4.91 -2.35
N ALA A 69 6.91 5.02 -3.67
CA ALA A 69 5.90 5.89 -4.27
C ALA A 69 4.47 5.47 -3.87
N VAL A 70 4.18 4.17 -3.95
CA VAL A 70 2.89 3.59 -3.55
C VAL A 70 2.63 3.83 -2.07
N PHE A 71 3.62 3.55 -1.20
CA PHE A 71 3.47 3.78 0.23
C PHE A 71 3.20 5.25 0.58
N ASN A 72 3.98 6.18 -0.01
CA ASN A 72 3.77 7.61 0.22
C ASN A 72 2.39 8.07 -0.24
N MET A 73 1.88 7.52 -1.35
CA MET A 73 0.52 7.81 -1.82
C MET A 73 -0.52 7.28 -0.83
N MET A 74 -0.32 6.09 -0.28
CA MET A 74 -1.17 5.52 0.77
C MET A 74 -1.23 6.44 1.98
N VAL A 75 -0.08 6.82 2.55
CA VAL A 75 -0.02 7.72 3.71
C VAL A 75 -0.75 9.03 3.43
N LYS A 76 -0.53 9.65 2.26
CA LYS A 76 -1.24 10.86 1.85
C LYS A 76 -2.75 10.67 1.74
N LEU A 77 -3.22 9.56 1.19
CA LEU A 77 -4.65 9.27 1.12
C LEU A 77 -5.26 9.10 2.51
N LEU A 78 -4.53 8.52 3.45
CA LEU A 78 -4.97 8.38 4.84
C LEU A 78 -5.00 9.74 5.56
N ASP A 79 -4.01 10.58 5.30
CA ASP A 79 -3.84 11.89 5.93
C ASP A 79 -4.82 12.93 5.39
N ASN A 80 -5.04 12.93 4.06
CA ASN A 80 -5.90 13.86 3.32
C ASN A 80 -7.39 13.45 3.32
N ASN A 81 -7.82 12.51 4.16
CA ASN A 81 -9.25 12.32 4.46
C ASN A 81 -9.88 13.54 5.16
N GLU A 82 -9.13 14.64 5.30
CA GLU A 82 -9.62 16.00 5.45
C GLU A 82 -9.80 16.65 4.06
N GLY A 83 -10.72 16.12 3.25
CA GLY A 83 -11.17 16.83 2.05
C GLY A 83 -12.03 18.02 2.45
N GLU A 84 -11.69 19.21 1.93
CA GLU A 84 -12.53 20.40 2.00
C GLU A 84 -13.97 20.05 1.55
N GLY A 85 -14.94 20.09 2.48
CA GLY A 85 -16.36 20.18 2.16
C GLY A 85 -17.28 18.97 2.41
N GLY A 86 -16.88 17.91 3.12
CA GLY A 86 -17.87 16.83 3.34
C GLY A 86 -17.50 15.74 4.34
N ASN A 87 -18.03 15.88 5.55
CA ASN A 87 -18.32 14.80 6.51
C ASN A 87 -17.13 13.94 6.98
N ASN A 88 -16.53 14.34 8.12
CA ASN A 88 -15.48 13.67 8.91
C ASN A 88 -15.82 12.24 9.43
N ASN A 89 -16.91 11.61 8.97
CA ASN A 89 -17.53 10.49 9.68
C ASN A 89 -17.08 9.09 9.21
N ASN A 90 -16.30 8.95 8.14
CA ASN A 90 -15.83 7.64 7.66
C ASN A 90 -14.31 7.58 7.47
N LYS A 91 -13.56 7.73 8.57
CA LYS A 91 -12.12 7.43 8.58
C LYS A 91 -11.94 5.91 8.58
N THR A 92 -11.58 5.33 7.44
CA THR A 92 -11.24 3.90 7.34
C THR A 92 -9.88 3.66 7.98
N GLN A 93 -9.77 2.71 8.91
CA GLN A 93 -8.48 2.29 9.46
C GLN A 93 -7.76 1.32 8.52
N TYR A 94 -6.47 1.51 8.30
CA TYR A 94 -5.67 0.62 7.45
C TYR A 94 -4.66 -0.17 8.28
N PHE A 95 -4.69 -1.47 8.09
CA PHE A 95 -3.68 -2.42 8.55
C PHE A 95 -2.83 -2.80 7.36
N LEU A 96 -1.55 -2.43 7.39
CA LEU A 96 -0.59 -2.85 6.39
C LEU A 96 0.32 -3.92 7.00
N LEU A 97 0.29 -5.10 6.41
CA LEU A 97 1.17 -6.21 6.75
C LEU A 97 2.24 -6.31 5.65
N THR A 98 3.50 -6.29 6.08
CA THR A 98 4.62 -6.45 5.17
C THR A 98 5.80 -7.08 5.89
N PRO A 99 6.51 -8.05 5.26
CA PRO A 99 7.77 -8.56 5.77
C PRO A 99 8.95 -7.58 5.56
N LYS A 100 8.75 -6.51 4.77
CA LYS A 100 9.80 -5.58 4.35
C LYS A 100 9.51 -4.19 4.88
N LEU A 101 10.27 -3.78 5.89
CA LEU A 101 10.28 -2.39 6.36
C LEU A 101 10.96 -1.51 5.30
N LEU A 102 10.27 -0.48 4.83
CA LEU A 102 10.89 0.52 3.96
C LEU A 102 11.59 1.57 4.84
N ASN A 103 12.88 1.76 4.62
CA ASN A 103 13.65 2.78 5.34
C ASN A 103 13.28 4.19 4.87
N GLY A 104 13.29 5.16 5.79
CA GLY A 104 13.06 6.57 5.48
C GLY A 104 11.63 6.88 5.02
N LEU A 105 10.65 6.10 5.48
CA LEU A 105 9.24 6.43 5.28
C LEU A 105 8.86 7.64 6.14
N GLN A 106 8.03 8.52 5.58
CA GLN A 106 7.43 9.61 6.33
C GLN A 106 6.23 9.06 7.10
N PHE A 107 6.42 8.89 8.41
CA PHE A 107 5.35 8.59 9.34
C PHE A 107 4.81 9.91 9.91
N ASN A 108 3.49 10.02 10.06
CA ASN A 108 2.85 11.09 10.82
C ASN A 108 2.25 10.51 12.12
N GLU A 109 1.69 11.36 12.99
CA GLU A 109 1.12 10.94 14.27
C GLU A 109 -0.06 9.95 14.14
N ARG A 110 -0.61 9.78 12.94
CA ARG A 110 -1.73 8.87 12.64
C ARG A 110 -1.26 7.47 12.23
N VAL A 111 0.04 7.26 12.06
CA VAL A 111 0.62 5.95 11.70
C VAL A 111 1.27 5.32 12.92
N THR A 112 0.87 4.08 13.23
CA THR A 112 1.52 3.24 14.24
C THR A 112 2.23 2.09 13.55
N VAL A 113 3.48 1.83 13.92
CA VAL A 113 4.28 0.72 13.39
C VAL A 113 4.42 -0.34 14.47
N HIS A 114 3.95 -1.56 14.17
CA HIS A 114 4.17 -2.73 15.01
C HIS A 114 5.23 -3.61 14.36
N VAL A 115 6.33 -3.84 15.08
CA VAL A 115 7.39 -4.76 14.66
C VAL A 115 7.26 -6.03 15.49
N VAL A 116 6.90 -7.14 14.82
CA VAL A 116 6.81 -8.45 15.46
C VAL A 116 8.17 -9.13 15.35
N HIS A 117 8.78 -9.43 16.50
CA HIS A 117 10.04 -10.15 16.58
C HIS A 117 9.81 -11.52 17.23
N ASN A 118 10.39 -12.57 16.65
CA ASN A 118 10.43 -13.91 17.24
C ASN A 118 11.84 -14.48 17.10
N GLY A 119 12.44 -14.97 18.20
CA GLY A 119 13.79 -15.51 18.19
C GLY A 119 14.26 -16.01 19.57
N PRO A 120 15.24 -16.93 19.60
CA PRO A 120 15.76 -17.53 20.84
C PRO A 120 16.48 -16.54 21.77
N ALA A 121 16.81 -15.35 21.27
CA ALA A 121 17.46 -14.28 22.02
C ALA A 121 16.49 -13.14 22.41
N ILE A 122 15.18 -13.37 22.33
CA ILE A 122 14.18 -12.41 22.81
C ILE A 122 14.11 -12.53 24.32
N GLU A 123 14.48 -11.44 24.99
CA GLU A 123 14.35 -11.30 26.43
C GLU A 123 12.87 -11.38 26.84
N ASN A 124 12.60 -11.74 28.10
CA ASN A 124 11.25 -11.73 28.64
C ASN A 124 10.55 -10.40 28.28
N PRO A 125 9.27 -10.39 27.86
CA PRO A 125 8.57 -9.14 27.54
C PRO A 125 8.66 -8.05 28.61
N LEU A 126 8.87 -8.43 29.88
CA LEU A 126 9.07 -7.52 31.00
C LEU A 126 10.46 -6.85 31.05
N ASP A 127 11.45 -7.42 30.36
CA ASP A 127 12.85 -6.98 30.31
C ASP A 127 13.21 -6.28 28.98
N TRP A 128 12.21 -6.02 28.12
CA TRP A 128 12.40 -5.48 26.78
C TRP A 128 13.04 -4.07 26.76
N ASP A 129 14.24 -3.95 26.16
CA ASP A 129 14.90 -2.66 25.88
C ASP A 129 14.97 -2.38 24.35
N PRO A 130 14.21 -1.39 23.84
CA PRO A 130 14.24 -1.04 22.42
C PRO A 130 15.62 -0.56 21.93
N GLN A 131 16.46 0.02 22.79
CA GLN A 131 17.79 0.47 22.39
C GLN A 131 18.75 -0.70 22.13
N ARG A 132 18.54 -1.88 22.72
CA ARG A 132 19.34 -3.07 22.40
C ARG A 132 19.07 -3.58 20.99
N LEU A 133 17.82 -3.50 20.53
CA LEU A 133 17.44 -3.90 19.17
C LEU A 133 18.06 -2.98 18.11
N LEU A 134 18.02 -1.66 18.34
CA LEU A 134 18.54 -0.66 17.40
C LEU A 134 20.08 -0.62 17.30
N ARG A 135 20.78 -1.30 18.22
CA ARG A 135 22.25 -1.40 18.26
C ARG A 135 22.82 -2.63 17.54
N ARG A 136 21.95 -3.50 17.01
CA ARG A 136 22.32 -4.65 16.17
C ARG A 136 22.15 -4.30 14.70
#